data_AF-A0A3B1J0Z8-F1
#
_entry.id   AF-A0A3B1J0Z8-F1
#
_cell.length_a   1.000
_cell.length_b   1.000
_cell.length_c   1.000
_cell.angle_alpha   90.00
_cell.angle_beta   90.00
_cell.angle_gamma   90.00
#
_symmetry.space_group_name_H-M   'P 1'
#
loop_
_entity.id
_entity.type
_entity.pdbx_description
1 polymer ?
#
loop_
_entity_poly.entity_id
_entity_poly.type
_entity_poly.pdbx_seq_one_letter_code
_entity_poly.pdbx_strand_id
1 'polypeptide(L)'
;MMMVMILMMVKMMVVMGSLVLAVGLWLRLEQDTVALLGSDGAPENFFIGVYILIVAGGLVMLVGFFGCCGAVRESQCLLGSFFACLLIIFGAEVAAGVFGFLNKEKIIQDIQTFYSESAKDANGNNTLIVSSYHRVVIRITKTLLFIIYSQIIGMIFSMVLCCAVRNSREVI
;
A
#
# COMPACT_ATOMS: atom_id res chain seq x y z
N MET A 1 25.93 12.17 2.66
CA MET A 1 25.48 11.03 3.51
C MET A 1 23.96 10.87 3.48
N MET A 2 23.18 11.92 3.76
CA MET A 2 21.70 11.88 3.78
C MET A 2 21.06 11.41 2.44
N MET A 3 21.53 11.91 1.29
CA MET A 3 21.03 11.49 -0.03
C MET A 3 21.25 9.99 -0.32
N VAL A 4 22.39 9.42 0.09
CA VAL A 4 22.70 7.99 -0.14
C VAL A 4 21.78 7.08 0.66
N MET A 5 21.48 7.46 1.91
CA MET A 5 20.54 6.73 2.77
C MET A 5 19.13 6.72 2.17
N ILE A 6 18.67 7.86 1.64
CA ILE A 6 17.36 7.98 0.99
C ILE A 6 17.31 7.13 -0.28
N LEU A 7 18.34 7.19 -1.14
CA LEU A 7 18.39 6.38 -2.37
C LEU A 7 18.40 4.87 -2.09
N MET A 8 19.11 4.43 -1.05
CA MET A 8 19.08 3.04 -0.61
C MET A 8 17.67 2.62 -0.18
N MET A 9 17.02 3.40 0.68
CA MET A 9 15.66 3.09 1.15
C MET A 9 14.63 3.05 0.02
N VAL A 10 14.65 4.03 -0.88
CA VAL A 10 13.68 4.11 -1.98
C VAL A 10 13.90 2.99 -3.01
N LYS A 11 15.16 2.58 -3.28
CA LYS A 11 15.41 1.41 -4.13
C LYS A 11 14.78 0.14 -3.56
N MET A 12 14.85 -0.06 -2.24
CA MET A 12 14.23 -1.23 -1.60
C MET A 12 12.71 -1.22 -1.78
N MET A 13 12.07 -0.05 -1.67
CA MET A 13 10.63 0.08 -1.91
C MET A 13 10.24 -0.24 -3.35
N VAL A 14 11.04 0.20 -4.34
CA VAL A 14 10.78 -0.10 -5.76
C VAL A 14 10.89 -1.60 -6.04
N VAL A 15 11.88 -2.29 -5.47
CA VAL A 15 12.05 -3.74 -5.66
C VAL A 15 10.85 -4.49 -5.07
N MET A 16 10.44 -4.16 -3.84
CA MET A 16 9.28 -4.78 -3.21
C MET A 16 7.98 -4.46 -3.96
N GLY A 17 7.79 -3.22 -4.42
CA GLY A 17 6.64 -2.83 -5.23
C GLY A 17 6.58 -3.58 -6.56
N SER A 18 7.73 -3.78 -7.20
CA SER A 18 7.83 -4.55 -8.45
C SER A 18 7.50 -6.02 -8.23
N LEU A 19 7.93 -6.62 -7.12
CA LEU A 19 7.57 -7.98 -6.74
C LEU A 19 6.06 -8.13 -6.53
N VAL A 20 5.45 -7.21 -5.78
CA VAL A 20 4.00 -7.23 -5.52
C VAL A 20 3.21 -7.05 -6.82
N LEU A 21 3.61 -6.10 -7.67
CA LEU A 21 2.97 -5.88 -8.96
C LEU A 21 3.13 -7.08 -9.91
N ALA A 22 4.30 -7.73 -9.90
CA ALA A 22 4.53 -8.95 -10.66
C ALA A 22 3.61 -10.09 -10.20
N VAL A 23 3.45 -10.28 -8.88
CA VAL A 23 2.50 -11.27 -8.33
C VAL A 23 1.06 -10.91 -8.71
N GLY A 24 0.66 -9.65 -8.62
CA GLY A 24 -0.69 -9.20 -9.01
C GLY A 24 -0.99 -9.42 -10.49
N LEU A 25 -0.02 -9.13 -11.36
CA LEU A 25 -0.14 -9.41 -12.80
C LEU A 25 -0.14 -10.91 -13.08
N TRP A 26 0.69 -11.69 -12.40
CA TRP A 26 0.73 -13.15 -12.53
C TRP A 26 -0.63 -13.76 -12.22
N LEU A 27 -1.23 -13.40 -11.08
CA LEU A 27 -2.56 -13.86 -10.67
C LEU A 27 -3.67 -13.50 -11.66
N ARG A 28 -3.48 -12.45 -12.48
CA ARG A 28 -4.46 -12.00 -13.46
C ARG A 28 -4.26 -12.60 -14.86
N LEU A 29 -3.04 -12.94 -15.24
CA LEU A 29 -2.68 -13.42 -16.57
C LEU A 29 -2.83 -14.94 -16.71
N GLU A 30 -2.72 -15.70 -15.61
CA GLU A 30 -2.83 -17.16 -15.63
C GLU A 30 -4.28 -17.60 -15.92
N GLN A 31 -4.52 -18.17 -17.12
CA GLN A 31 -5.84 -18.57 -17.61
C GLN A 31 -6.51 -19.62 -16.72
N ASP A 32 -5.74 -20.53 -16.12
CA ASP A 32 -6.24 -21.53 -15.18
C ASP A 32 -6.81 -20.88 -13.91
N THR A 33 -6.22 -19.76 -13.45
CA THR A 33 -6.69 -19.05 -12.26
C THR A 33 -8.02 -18.34 -12.54
N VAL A 34 -8.14 -17.66 -13.68
CA VAL A 34 -9.39 -16.99 -14.07
C VAL A 34 -10.51 -17.95 -14.46
N ALA A 35 -10.20 -19.13 -14.99
CA ALA A 35 -11.19 -20.17 -15.32
C ALA A 35 -11.69 -20.90 -14.06
N LEU A 36 -10.80 -21.23 -13.11
CA LEU A 36 -11.20 -21.79 -11.79
C LEU A 36 -12.03 -20.81 -10.97
N LEU A 37 -11.73 -19.52 -11.04
CA LEU A 37 -12.48 -18.45 -10.38
C LEU A 37 -13.79 -18.09 -11.10
N GLY A 38 -13.96 -18.48 -12.37
CA GLY A 38 -15.15 -18.19 -13.17
C GLY A 38 -16.16 -19.33 -13.26
N SER A 39 -15.72 -20.58 -13.10
CA SER A 39 -16.53 -21.75 -13.46
C SER A 39 -17.33 -22.38 -12.31
N ASP A 40 -17.11 -22.00 -11.05
CA ASP A 40 -17.86 -22.53 -9.90
C ASP A 40 -18.14 -21.41 -8.88
N GLY A 41 -19.11 -20.53 -9.17
CA GLY A 41 -19.71 -19.62 -8.18
C GLY A 41 -18.73 -18.85 -7.28
N ALA A 42 -17.55 -18.48 -7.79
CA ALA A 42 -16.49 -17.91 -6.97
C ALA A 42 -16.81 -16.44 -6.62
N PRO A 43 -16.25 -15.92 -5.51
CA PRO A 43 -16.63 -14.66 -4.93
C PRO A 43 -15.99 -13.55 -5.75
N GLU A 44 -16.81 -12.58 -6.15
CA GLU A 44 -16.36 -11.32 -6.74
C GLU A 44 -15.27 -10.63 -5.89
N ASN A 45 -15.25 -10.94 -4.60
CA ASN A 45 -14.34 -10.41 -3.62
C ASN A 45 -12.85 -10.80 -3.86
N PHE A 46 -12.57 -11.97 -4.44
CA PHE A 46 -11.18 -12.36 -4.78
C PHE A 46 -10.63 -11.50 -5.93
N PHE A 47 -11.45 -11.25 -6.94
CA PHE A 47 -11.08 -10.40 -8.08
C PHE A 47 -10.80 -8.96 -7.64
N ILE A 48 -11.60 -8.45 -6.70
CA ILE A 48 -11.38 -7.16 -6.05
C ILE A 48 -10.02 -7.13 -5.34
N GLY A 49 -9.67 -8.19 -4.61
CA GLY A 49 -8.36 -8.32 -3.94
C GLY A 49 -7.17 -8.25 -4.90
N VAL A 50 -7.21 -8.97 -6.02
CA VAL A 50 -6.14 -8.94 -7.05
C VAL A 50 -6.02 -7.54 -7.67
N TYR A 51 -7.14 -6.86 -7.93
CA TYR A 51 -7.13 -5.51 -8.49
C TYR A 51 -6.51 -4.50 -7.51
N ILE A 52 -6.85 -4.59 -6.22
CA ILE A 52 -6.25 -3.77 -5.16
C ILE A 52 -4.74 -4.01 -5.10
N LEU A 53 -4.28 -5.26 -5.23
CA LEU A 53 -2.87 -5.61 -5.18
C LEU A 53 -2.07 -5.03 -6.37
N ILE A 54 -2.65 -5.05 -7.58
CA ILE A 54 -2.05 -4.42 -8.78
C ILE A 54 -1.97 -2.90 -8.60
N VAL A 55 -3.07 -2.26 -8.18
CA VAL A 55 -3.11 -0.80 -7.99
C VAL A 55 -2.15 -0.35 -6.90
N ALA A 56 -2.11 -1.05 -5.77
CA ALA A 56 -1.19 -0.75 -4.67
C ALA A 56 0.27 -0.94 -5.08
N GLY A 57 0.61 -2.04 -5.75
CA GLY A 57 1.98 -2.29 -6.24
C GLY A 57 2.43 -1.25 -7.27
N GLY A 58 1.54 -0.86 -8.18
CA GLY A 58 1.81 0.18 -9.19
C GLY A 58 2.01 1.55 -8.56
N LEU A 59 1.19 1.91 -7.58
CA LEU A 59 1.32 3.18 -6.84
C LEU A 59 2.66 3.26 -6.11
N VAL A 60 3.08 2.19 -5.43
CA VAL A 60 4.37 2.11 -4.73
C VAL A 60 5.54 2.22 -5.72
N MET A 61 5.45 1.57 -6.88
CA MET A 61 6.47 1.66 -7.93
C MET A 61 6.60 3.08 -8.48
N LEU A 62 5.49 3.75 -8.75
CA LEU A 62 5.44 5.10 -9.30
C LEU A 62 5.97 6.14 -8.29
N VAL A 63 5.56 6.04 -7.02
CA VAL A 63 6.06 6.91 -5.94
C VAL A 63 7.56 6.69 -5.72
N GLY A 64 8.02 5.43 -5.76
CA GLY A 64 9.44 5.10 -5.66
C GLY A 64 10.27 5.63 -6.82
N PHE A 65 9.74 5.59 -8.05
CA PHE A 65 10.40 6.16 -9.22
C PHE A 65 10.56 7.68 -9.10
N PHE A 66 9.50 8.40 -8.72
CA PHE A 66 9.58 9.85 -8.48
C PHE A 66 10.52 10.19 -7.32
N GLY A 67 10.58 9.37 -6.27
CA GLY A 67 11.54 9.53 -5.18
C GLY A 67 13.00 9.41 -5.63
N CYS A 68 13.33 8.38 -6.40
CA CYS A 68 14.68 8.20 -6.95
C CYS A 68 15.06 9.31 -7.95
N CYS A 69 14.20 9.60 -8.93
CA CYS A 69 14.48 10.63 -9.93
C CYS A 69 14.51 12.03 -9.32
N GLY A 70 13.67 12.33 -8.33
CA GLY A 70 13.67 13.61 -7.62
C GLY A 70 14.97 13.84 -6.84
N ALA A 71 15.51 12.79 -6.21
CA ALA A 71 16.78 12.86 -5.50
C ALA A 71 17.99 13.04 -6.43
N VAL A 72 17.96 12.45 -7.63
CA VAL A 72 19.09 12.53 -8.59
C VAL A 72 19.04 13.81 -9.46
N ARG A 73 17.85 14.24 -9.90
CA ARG A 73 17.73 15.39 -10.83
C ARG A 73 17.69 16.76 -10.15
N GLU A 74 17.68 16.82 -8.81
CA GLU A 74 17.57 18.06 -8.03
C GLU A 74 16.48 19.02 -8.58
N SER A 75 15.41 18.45 -9.14
CA SER A 75 14.36 19.22 -9.80
C SER A 75 13.20 19.43 -8.85
N GLN A 76 12.85 20.70 -8.62
CA GLN A 76 11.78 21.07 -7.69
C GLN A 76 10.41 20.55 -8.13
N CYS A 77 10.14 20.41 -9.43
CA CYS A 77 8.88 19.84 -9.92
C CYS A 77 8.73 18.35 -9.57
N LEU A 78 9.80 17.55 -9.70
CA LEU A 78 9.75 16.13 -9.34
C LEU A 78 9.61 15.93 -7.83
N LEU A 79 10.33 16.73 -7.05
CA LEU A 79 10.25 16.70 -5.60
C LEU A 79 8.87 17.14 -5.07
N GLY A 80 8.28 18.17 -5.70
CA GLY A 80 6.92 18.60 -5.41
C GLY A 80 5.88 17.53 -5.76
N SER A 81 6.05 16.83 -6.88
CA SER A 81 5.16 15.72 -7.26
C SER A 81 5.23 14.57 -6.27
N PHE A 82 6.44 14.22 -5.80
CA PHE A 82 6.63 13.21 -4.76
C PHE A 82 5.94 13.60 -3.45
N PHE A 83 6.11 14.86 -3.00
CA PHE A 83 5.43 15.37 -1.80
C PHE A 83 3.90 15.36 -1.94
N ALA A 84 3.37 15.78 -3.09
CA ALA A 84 1.93 15.75 -3.36
C ALA A 84 1.37 14.32 -3.33
N CYS A 85 2.07 13.35 -3.94
CA CYS A 85 1.68 11.94 -3.88
C CYS A 85 1.67 11.41 -2.43
N LEU A 86 2.69 11.71 -1.62
CA LEU A 86 2.72 11.30 -0.22
C LEU A 86 1.56 11.90 0.59
N LEU A 87 1.22 13.17 0.36
CA LEU A 87 0.07 13.80 1.02
C LEU A 87 -1.26 13.13 0.66
N ILE A 88 -1.44 12.78 -0.62
CA ILE A 88 -2.65 12.08 -1.08
C ILE A 88 -2.75 10.70 -0.42
N ILE A 89 -1.64 9.96 -0.35
CA ILE A 89 -1.60 8.63 0.29
C ILE A 89 -1.91 8.75 1.78
N PHE A 90 -1.30 9.72 2.48
CA PHE A 90 -1.58 9.96 3.90
C PHE A 90 -3.06 10.29 4.14
N GLY A 91 -3.65 11.14 3.30
CA GLY A 91 -5.08 11.45 3.37
C GLY A 91 -5.95 10.20 3.13
N ALA A 92 -5.59 9.36 2.16
CA ALA A 92 -6.28 8.11 1.88
C ALA A 92 -6.17 7.12 3.04
N GLU A 93 -5.02 7.01 3.72
CA GLU A 93 -4.85 6.16 4.90
C GLU A 93 -5.73 6.61 6.07
N VAL A 94 -5.78 7.92 6.33
CA VAL A 94 -6.66 8.47 7.38
C VAL A 94 -8.13 8.24 7.01
N ALA A 95 -8.52 8.49 5.77
CA ALA A 95 -9.88 8.25 5.30
C ALA A 95 -10.28 6.77 5.39
N ALA A 96 -9.40 5.85 4.97
CA ALA A 96 -9.61 4.41 5.08
C ALA A 96 -9.69 3.95 6.55
N GLY A 97 -8.85 4.50 7.42
CA GLY A 97 -8.89 4.24 8.86
C GLY A 97 -10.21 4.65 9.51
N VAL A 98 -10.70 5.85 9.19
CA VAL A 98 -12.00 6.35 9.67
C VAL A 98 -13.15 5.52 9.09
N PHE A 99 -13.14 5.24 7.80
CA PHE A 99 -14.16 4.43 7.14
C PHE A 99 -14.23 3.01 7.71
N GLY A 100 -13.06 2.39 7.95
CA GLY A 100 -12.94 1.09 8.58
C GLY A 100 -13.43 1.08 10.03
N PHE A 101 -13.24 2.19 10.75
CA PHE A 101 -13.77 2.34 12.11
C PHE A 101 -15.30 2.50 12.12
N LEU A 102 -15.91 3.14 11.13
CA LEU A 102 -17.36 3.35 11.08
C LEU A 102 -18.12 2.09 10.65
N ASN A 103 -17.57 1.28 9.75
CA ASN A 103 -18.25 0.11 9.16
C ASN A 103 -17.65 -1.24 9.64
N LYS A 104 -17.29 -1.33 10.92
CA LYS A 104 -16.63 -2.52 11.51
C LYS A 104 -17.40 -3.82 11.24
N GLU A 105 -18.73 -3.76 11.37
CA GLU A 105 -19.61 -4.93 11.27
C GLU A 105 -19.64 -5.50 9.86
N LYS A 106 -19.73 -4.64 8.84
CA LYS A 106 -19.65 -5.06 7.43
C LYS A 106 -18.30 -5.70 7.11
N ILE A 107 -17.20 -5.11 7.58
CA ILE A 107 -15.85 -5.64 7.34
C ILE A 107 -15.67 -7.02 7.97
N ILE A 108 -16.21 -7.24 9.17
CA ILE A 108 -16.17 -8.56 9.83
C ILE A 108 -16.94 -9.60 9.00
N GLN A 109 -18.12 -9.23 8.48
CA GLN A 109 -18.94 -10.11 7.66
C GLN A 109 -18.27 -10.45 6.32
N ASP A 110 -17.66 -9.47 5.65
CA ASP A 110 -16.91 -9.69 4.41
C ASP A 110 -15.75 -10.67 4.66
N ILE A 111 -14.91 -10.40 5.67
CA ILE A 111 -13.77 -11.27 6.03
C ILE A 111 -14.24 -12.69 6.35
N GLN A 112 -15.34 -12.85 7.08
CA GLN A 112 -15.89 -14.15 7.40
C GLN A 112 -16.34 -14.90 6.14
N THR A 113 -16.97 -14.20 5.19
CA THR A 113 -17.39 -14.78 3.91
C THR A 113 -16.19 -15.27 3.11
N PHE A 114 -15.13 -14.45 2.99
CA PHE A 114 -13.87 -14.84 2.35
C PHE A 114 -13.22 -16.09 2.98
N TYR A 115 -13.16 -16.14 4.31
CA TYR A 115 -12.56 -17.27 5.03
C TYR A 115 -13.41 -18.54 4.92
N SER A 116 -14.74 -18.42 4.98
CA SER A 116 -15.65 -19.55 4.89
C SER A 116 -15.60 -20.24 3.52
N GLU A 117 -15.31 -19.49 2.48
CA GLU A 117 -15.16 -20.04 1.14
C GLU A 117 -13.81 -20.74 0.93
N SER A 118 -12.77 -20.20 1.56
CA SER A 118 -11.44 -20.82 1.57
C SER A 118 -11.34 -22.03 2.52
N ALA A 119 -12.27 -22.17 3.46
CA ALA A 119 -12.30 -23.24 4.46
C ALA A 119 -13.65 -23.95 4.45
N LYS A 120 -13.78 -24.99 3.59
CA LYS A 120 -14.99 -25.84 3.45
C LYS A 120 -15.44 -26.58 4.73
N ASP A 121 -14.84 -26.34 5.90
CA ASP A 121 -15.04 -27.14 7.13
C ASP A 121 -15.26 -26.34 8.44
N ALA A 122 -15.46 -25.02 8.42
CA ALA A 122 -15.58 -24.26 9.66
C ALA A 122 -17.04 -24.16 10.17
N ASN A 123 -17.45 -25.13 10.98
CA ASN A 123 -18.64 -25.05 11.84
C ASN A 123 -18.54 -23.86 12.82
N GLY A 124 -19.27 -22.77 12.52
CA GLY A 124 -19.86 -21.80 13.46
C GLY A 124 -19.13 -21.51 14.79
N ASN A 125 -17.88 -21.10 14.74
CA ASN A 125 -17.05 -20.76 15.91
C ASN A 125 -16.75 -19.26 15.97
N ASN A 126 -17.82 -18.47 16.11
CA ASN A 126 -17.86 -17.00 16.20
C ASN A 126 -16.82 -16.44 17.19
N THR A 127 -16.59 -17.16 18.30
CA THR A 127 -15.62 -16.81 19.34
C THR A 127 -14.16 -16.84 18.86
N LEU A 128 -13.82 -17.73 17.91
CA LEU A 128 -12.48 -17.82 17.32
C LEU A 128 -12.26 -16.75 16.25
N ILE A 129 -13.30 -16.39 15.50
CA ILE A 129 -13.25 -15.33 14.48
C ILE A 129 -13.02 -13.98 15.16
N VAL A 130 -13.72 -13.68 16.26
CA VAL A 130 -13.53 -12.43 17.01
C VAL A 130 -12.12 -12.33 17.60
N SER A 131 -11.57 -13.42 18.12
CA SER A 131 -10.18 -13.45 18.64
C SER A 131 -9.14 -13.27 17.53
N SER A 132 -9.38 -13.89 16.37
CA SER A 132 -8.52 -13.75 15.18
C SER A 132 -8.60 -12.32 14.61
N TYR A 133 -9.80 -11.77 14.51
CA TYR A 133 -10.06 -10.39 14.11
C TYR A 133 -9.31 -9.41 15.01
N HIS A 134 -9.40 -9.55 16.33
CA HIS A 134 -8.70 -8.66 17.25
C HIS A 134 -7.17 -8.70 17.06
N ARG A 135 -6.60 -9.90 16.88
CA ARG A 135 -5.15 -10.05 16.60
C ARG A 135 -4.77 -9.42 15.26
N VAL A 136 -5.56 -9.67 14.21
CA VAL A 136 -5.33 -9.13 12.87
C VAL A 136 -5.44 -7.61 12.87
N VAL A 137 -6.47 -7.05 13.49
CA VAL A 137 -6.66 -5.60 13.64
C VAL A 137 -5.50 -4.98 14.40
N ILE A 138 -5.04 -5.57 15.51
CA ILE A 138 -3.84 -5.07 16.22
C ILE A 138 -2.61 -5.06 15.31
N ARG A 139 -2.41 -6.11 14.50
CA ARG A 139 -1.30 -6.15 13.53
C ARG A 139 -1.45 -5.07 12.47
N ILE A 140 -2.63 -4.95 11.87
CA ILE A 140 -2.92 -3.94 10.84
C ILE A 140 -2.72 -2.54 11.41
N THR A 141 -3.26 -2.23 12.60
CA THR A 141 -3.09 -0.93 13.26
C THR A 141 -1.62 -0.61 13.53
N LYS A 142 -0.83 -1.58 14.01
CA LYS A 142 0.62 -1.40 14.19
C LYS A 142 1.34 -1.16 12.86
N THR A 143 0.98 -1.91 11.81
CA THR A 143 1.54 -1.74 10.48
C THR A 143 1.17 -0.37 9.89
N LEU A 144 -0.08 0.08 10.01
CA LEU A 144 -0.51 1.41 9.56
C LEU A 144 0.22 2.53 10.31
N LEU A 145 0.42 2.41 11.62
CA LEU A 145 1.19 3.40 12.38
C LEU A 145 2.64 3.47 11.90
N PHE A 146 3.26 2.32 11.61
CA PHE A 146 4.61 2.27 11.05
C PHE A 146 4.67 2.91 9.66
N ILE A 147 3.68 2.64 8.80
CA ILE A 147 3.59 3.24 7.47
C ILE A 147 3.43 4.76 7.57
N ILE A 148 2.51 5.25 8.40
CA ILE A 148 2.31 6.69 8.65
C ILE A 148 3.60 7.35 9.11
N TYR A 149 4.30 6.74 10.07
CA TYR A 149 5.59 7.24 10.57
C TYR A 149 6.64 7.31 9.44
N SER A 150 6.75 6.26 8.63
CA SER A 150 7.61 6.22 7.45
C SER A 150 7.26 7.30 6.42
N GLN A 151 5.98 7.56 6.16
CA GLN A 151 5.52 8.60 5.25
C GLN A 151 5.85 10.00 5.77
N ILE A 152 5.64 10.25 7.06
CA ILE A 152 5.99 11.53 7.71
C ILE A 152 7.47 11.81 7.57
N ILE A 153 8.32 10.81 7.83
CA ILE A 153 9.77 10.93 7.60
C ILE A 153 10.07 11.29 6.14
N GLY A 154 9.41 10.61 5.19
CA GLY A 154 9.53 10.91 3.76
C GLY A 154 9.14 12.35 3.41
N MET A 155 8.07 12.87 4.00
CA MET A 155 7.63 14.26 3.82
C MET A 155 8.65 15.27 4.37
N ILE A 156 9.19 15.02 5.57
CA ILE A 156 10.20 15.88 6.18
C ILE A 156 11.46 15.93 5.31
N PHE A 157 11.96 14.77 4.88
CA PHE A 157 13.12 14.72 3.99
C PHE A 157 12.86 15.39 2.65
N SER A 158 11.66 15.21 2.08
CA SER A 158 11.26 15.90 0.85
C SER A 158 11.29 17.42 1.02
N MET A 159 10.76 17.95 2.13
CA MET A 159 10.83 19.39 2.42
C MET A 159 12.26 19.89 2.60
N VAL A 160 13.09 19.17 3.37
CA VAL A 160 14.50 19.54 3.59
C VAL A 160 15.26 19.56 2.27
N LEU A 161 15.04 18.56 1.40
CA LEU A 161 15.67 18.48 0.09
C LEU A 161 15.14 19.58 -0.85
N CYS A 162 13.84 19.90 -0.81
CA CYS A 162 13.24 21.02 -1.53
C CYS A 162 13.89 22.35 -1.15
N CYS A 163 14.07 22.59 0.15
CA CYS A 163 14.71 23.79 0.69
C CYS A 163 16.19 23.86 0.29
N ALA A 164 16.92 22.74 0.38
CA ALA A 164 18.32 22.67 -0.03
C ALA A 164 18.48 23.01 -1.53
N VAL A 165 17.63 22.44 -2.39
CA VAL A 165 17.64 22.72 -3.84
C VAL A 165 17.21 24.16 -4.14
N ARG A 166 16.22 24.71 -3.41
CA ARG A 166 15.82 26.12 -3.57
C ARG A 166 16.98 27.04 -3.25
N ASN A 167 17.64 26.80 -2.12
CA ASN A 167 18.79 27.57 -1.68
C ASN A 167 19.91 27.51 -2.72
N SER A 168 20.20 26.35 -3.32
CA SER A 168 21.19 26.24 -4.39
C SER A 168 20.82 27.03 -5.65
N ARG A 169 19.53 27.18 -5.99
CA ARG A 169 19.08 27.95 -7.16
C ARG A 169 19.16 29.47 -6.94
N GLU A 170 18.94 29.96 -5.73
CA GLU A 170 18.98 31.40 -5.44
C GLU A 170 20.40 31.98 -5.40
N VAL A 171 21.42 31.12 -5.30
CA VAL A 171 22.85 31.51 -5.22
C VAL A 171 23.52 31.51 -6.60
N ILE A 172 22.83 31.06 -7.66
CA ILE A 172 23.31 30.99 -9.05
C ILE A 172 22.61 32.07 -9.87
#